data_AF-T1C097-F1
#
_entry.id   AF-T1C097-F1
#
_cell.length_a   1.000
_cell.length_b   1.000
_cell.length_c   1.000
_cell.angle_alpha   90.00
_cell.angle_beta   90.00
_cell.angle_gamma   90.00
#
_symmetry.space_group_name_H-M   'P 1'
#
loop_
_entity.id
_entity.type
_entity.pdbx_description
1 polymer ?
#
loop_
_entity_poly.entity_id
_entity_poly.type
_entity_poly.pdbx_seq_one_letter_code
_entity_poly.pdbx_strand_id
1 'polypeptide(L)'
;EVKKTHTNLATLMENRKINGIFSSPPYVGLIDYHEQHSYAYDLFGFQKNNFLEIGNMSLGQGRDARKQYVESISEVLINCRKHLVDDYNVFLVANDKYNLYPTIAERADMKIVEQYKRPVLNRTEKDKGAYSEIIFHLKSR
;
A
#
# COMPACT_ATOMS: atom_id res chain seq x y z
N GLU A 1 -18.62 -9.38 8.91
CA GLU A 1 -18.46 -8.44 10.04
C GLU A 1 -19.33 -7.20 9.92
N VAL A 2 -19.21 -6.36 8.88
CA VAL A 2 -19.99 -5.10 8.74
C VAL A 2 -21.51 -5.31 8.85
N LYS A 3 -22.06 -6.39 8.27
CA LYS A 3 -23.48 -6.74 8.39
C LYS A 3 -24.00 -6.87 9.84
N LYS A 4 -23.13 -7.24 10.79
CA LYS A 4 -23.52 -7.47 12.18
C LYS A 4 -23.75 -6.16 12.94
N THR A 5 -23.11 -5.08 12.51
CA THR A 5 -23.07 -3.80 13.26
C THR A 5 -23.63 -2.62 12.46
N HIS A 6 -23.59 -2.66 11.13
CA HIS A 6 -23.95 -1.54 10.25
C HIS A 6 -24.71 -2.02 8.99
N THR A 7 -25.98 -2.39 9.14
CA THR A 7 -26.80 -2.98 8.06
C THR A 7 -26.85 -2.12 6.79
N ASN A 8 -27.07 -0.80 6.93
CA ASN A 8 -27.15 0.11 5.78
C ASN A 8 -25.84 0.19 4.99
N LEU A 9 -24.70 0.23 5.69
CA LEU A 9 -23.38 0.23 5.05
C LEU A 9 -23.12 -1.11 4.36
N ALA A 10 -23.49 -2.21 4.99
CA ALA A 10 -23.34 -3.53 4.37
C ALA A 10 -24.17 -3.65 3.09
N THR A 11 -25.43 -3.22 3.11
CA THR A 11 -26.28 -3.19 1.91
C THR A 11 -25.70 -2.29 0.81
N LEU A 12 -25.11 -1.15 1.17
CA LEU A 12 -24.43 -0.29 0.21
C LEU A 12 -23.22 -1.00 -0.43
N MET A 13 -22.37 -1.65 0.38
CA MET A 13 -21.19 -2.37 -0.09
C MET A 13 -21.53 -3.58 -0.97
N GLU A 14 -22.66 -4.25 -0.71
CA GLU A 14 -23.12 -5.37 -1.54
C GLU A 14 -23.65 -4.91 -2.89
N ASN A 15 -24.32 -3.76 -2.92
CA ASN A 15 -24.95 -3.23 -4.13
C ASN A 15 -24.02 -2.33 -4.95
N ARG A 16 -22.94 -1.80 -4.35
CA ARG A 16 -22.00 -0.90 -5.02
C ARG A 16 -20.56 -1.32 -4.76
N LYS A 17 -19.89 -1.73 -5.85
CA LYS A 17 -18.46 -1.94 -5.87
C LYS A 17 -17.70 -0.60 -5.88
N ILE A 18 -16.42 -0.65 -5.54
CA ILE A 18 -15.54 0.51 -5.39
C ILE A 18 -15.02 0.95 -6.77
N ASN A 19 -15.09 2.24 -7.09
CA ASN A 19 -14.61 2.80 -8.37
C ASN A 19 -13.08 2.82 -8.49
N GLY A 20 -12.38 2.89 -7.36
CA GLY A 20 -10.93 2.97 -7.36
C GLY A 20 -10.32 3.05 -5.97
N ILE A 21 -9.00 2.96 -5.93
CA ILE A 21 -8.18 3.06 -4.73
C ILE A 21 -7.18 4.18 -4.94
N PHE A 22 -6.99 5.02 -3.94
CA PHE A 22 -5.87 5.94 -3.87
C PHE A 22 -5.15 5.68 -2.55
N SER A 23 -3.89 5.28 -2.60
CA SER A 23 -3.14 4.91 -1.40
C SER A 23 -1.65 5.19 -1.54
N SER A 24 -0.97 5.23 -0.40
CA SER A 24 0.49 5.26 -0.29
C SER A 24 0.91 4.04 0.53
N PRO A 25 1.29 2.92 -0.12
CA PRO A 25 1.73 1.73 0.59
C PRO A 25 2.95 2.00 1.49
N PRO A 26 3.20 1.18 2.53
CA PRO A 26 4.42 1.29 3.32
C PRO A 26 5.66 1.13 2.43
N TYR A 27 6.78 1.72 2.83
CA TYR A 27 8.04 1.64 2.10
C TYR A 27 8.88 0.48 2.62
N VAL A 28 9.41 -0.35 1.71
CA VAL A 28 10.20 -1.54 2.07
C VAL A 28 11.37 -1.17 2.99
N GLY A 29 11.33 -1.67 4.23
CA GLY A 29 12.40 -1.57 5.19
C GLY A 29 12.81 -0.14 5.52
N LEU A 30 11.91 0.84 5.41
CA LEU A 30 12.25 2.26 5.60
C LEU A 30 12.02 2.71 7.04
N ILE A 31 10.85 2.41 7.59
CA ILE A 31 10.43 2.80 8.94
C ILE A 31 9.67 1.67 9.61
N ASP A 32 9.72 1.64 10.94
CA ASP A 32 8.85 0.81 11.75
C ASP A 32 7.58 1.61 12.07
N TYR A 33 6.49 1.31 11.34
CA TYR A 33 5.24 2.04 11.52
C TYR A 33 4.59 1.73 12.87
N HIS A 34 4.77 0.51 13.39
CA HIS A 34 4.21 0.11 14.68
C HIS A 34 4.90 0.83 15.83
N GLU A 35 6.23 0.99 15.77
CA GLU A 35 7.00 1.73 16.76
C GLU A 35 6.61 3.21 16.78
N GLN A 36 6.45 3.84 15.60
CA GLN A 36 6.01 5.24 15.49
C GLN A 36 4.65 5.50 16.15
N HIS A 37 3.78 4.49 16.20
CA HIS A 37 2.44 4.58 16.79
C HIS A 37 2.31 3.85 18.13
N SER A 38 3.43 3.44 18.74
CA SER A 38 3.47 2.64 19.98
C SER A 38 2.58 3.20 21.09
N TYR A 39 2.58 4.52 21.30
CA TYR A 39 1.73 5.18 22.29
C TYR A 39 0.24 4.94 22.07
N ALA A 40 -0.24 4.87 20.83
CA ALA A 40 -1.65 4.61 20.53
C ALA A 40 -2.03 3.17 20.90
N TYR A 41 -1.16 2.21 20.60
CA TYR A 41 -1.37 0.82 21.00
C TYR A 41 -1.47 0.70 22.52
N ASP A 42 -0.59 1.37 23.25
CA ASP A 42 -0.56 1.31 24.71
C ASP A 42 -1.78 2.03 25.32
N LEU A 43 -2.15 3.21 24.77
CA LEU A 43 -3.31 3.99 25.24
C LEU A 43 -4.64 3.25 25.06
N PHE A 44 -4.81 2.54 23.94
CA PHE A 44 -6.06 1.84 23.62
C PHE A 44 -6.03 0.33 23.92
N GLY A 45 -4.90 -0.20 24.43
CA GLY A 45 -4.74 -1.62 24.75
C GLY A 45 -4.78 -2.54 23.52
N PHE A 46 -4.36 -2.05 22.35
CA PHE A 46 -4.38 -2.84 21.12
C PHE A 46 -3.21 -3.84 21.07
N GLN A 47 -3.48 -5.04 20.55
CA GLN A 47 -2.43 -6.02 20.29
C GLN A 47 -1.56 -5.58 19.11
N LYS A 48 -0.23 -5.56 19.31
CA LYS A 48 0.77 -5.29 18.27
C LYS A 48 1.03 -6.56 17.46
N ASN A 49 0.66 -6.57 16.19
CA ASN A 49 0.84 -7.71 15.28
C ASN A 49 2.02 -7.48 14.32
N ASN A 50 3.20 -7.19 14.86
CA ASN A 50 4.36 -6.71 14.11
C ASN A 50 4.78 -7.65 12.96
N PHE A 51 4.56 -8.97 13.12
CA PHE A 51 4.88 -9.97 12.10
C PHE A 51 3.98 -9.93 10.86
N LEU A 52 2.86 -9.19 10.92
CA LEU A 52 1.95 -8.96 9.78
C LEU A 52 2.27 -7.65 9.04
N GLU A 53 3.27 -6.89 9.49
CA GLU A 53 3.64 -5.63 8.86
C GLU A 53 4.27 -5.86 7.49
N ILE A 54 3.73 -5.19 6.47
CA ILE A 54 4.29 -5.21 5.12
C ILE A 54 5.47 -4.24 5.06
N GLY A 55 6.64 -4.75 4.70
CA GLY A 55 7.84 -3.93 4.54
C GLY A 55 8.50 -3.52 5.86
N ASN A 56 8.34 -4.32 6.92
CA ASN A 56 8.90 -4.07 8.25
C ASN A 56 10.40 -3.70 8.20
N MET A 57 10.77 -2.66 8.96
CA MET A 57 12.14 -2.15 9.05
C MET A 57 13.18 -3.20 9.50
N SER A 58 12.81 -4.10 10.40
CA SER A 58 13.71 -5.16 10.93
C SER A 58 14.19 -6.14 9.86
N LEU A 59 13.46 -6.27 8.75
CA LEU A 59 13.84 -7.11 7.60
C LEU A 59 14.79 -6.39 6.62
N GLY A 60 14.96 -5.09 6.80
CA GLY A 60 15.80 -4.22 5.97
C GLY A 60 15.32 -4.14 4.52
N GLN A 61 16.26 -3.83 3.61
CA GLN A 61 15.99 -3.59 2.19
C GLN A 61 16.66 -4.64 1.28
N GLY A 62 17.01 -5.80 1.87
CA GLY A 62 17.68 -6.91 1.19
C GLY A 62 16.87 -7.53 0.06
N ARG A 63 17.44 -8.52 -0.63
CA ARG A 63 16.73 -9.23 -1.71
C ARG A 63 15.45 -9.89 -1.20
N ASP A 64 15.52 -10.56 -0.05
CA ASP A 64 14.39 -11.30 0.50
C ASP A 64 13.28 -10.37 1.01
N ALA A 65 13.64 -9.27 1.68
CA ALA A 65 12.68 -8.24 2.10
C ALA A 65 11.95 -7.62 0.91
N ARG A 66 12.66 -7.32 -0.19
CA ARG A 66 12.04 -6.82 -1.44
C ARG A 66 11.11 -7.85 -2.08
N LYS A 67 11.51 -9.13 -2.09
CA LYS A 67 10.66 -10.21 -2.61
C LYS A 67 9.38 -10.35 -1.79
N GLN A 68 9.49 -10.35 -0.46
CA GLN A 68 8.33 -10.43 0.43
C GLN A 68 7.43 -9.21 0.28
N TYR A 69 8.00 -8.01 0.19
CA TYR A 69 7.23 -6.79 -0.05
C TYR A 69 6.41 -6.87 -1.35
N VAL A 70 7.03 -7.31 -2.44
CA VAL A 70 6.34 -7.53 -3.72
C VAL A 70 5.19 -8.52 -3.57
N GLU A 71 5.42 -9.65 -2.89
CA GLU A 71 4.39 -10.65 -2.61
C GLU A 71 3.20 -10.02 -1.86
N SER A 72 3.47 -9.42 -0.70
CA SER A 72 2.44 -8.90 0.19
C SER A 72 1.63 -7.76 -0.43
N ILE A 73 2.26 -6.82 -1.14
CA ILE A 73 1.50 -5.76 -1.84
C ILE A 73 0.65 -6.35 -2.96
N SER A 74 1.16 -7.35 -3.70
CA SER A 74 0.39 -8.02 -4.75
C SER A 74 -0.84 -8.72 -4.17
N GLU A 75 -0.68 -9.44 -3.05
CA GLU A 75 -1.78 -10.11 -2.35
C GLU A 75 -2.85 -9.12 -1.88
N VAL A 76 -2.46 -7.95 -1.36
CA VAL A 76 -3.39 -6.88 -1.00
C VAL A 76 -4.18 -6.41 -2.21
N LEU A 77 -3.52 -6.15 -3.35
CA LEU A 77 -4.19 -5.71 -4.57
C LEU A 77 -5.14 -6.77 -5.14
N ILE A 78 -4.73 -8.05 -5.14
CA ILE A 78 -5.56 -9.19 -5.55
C ILE A 78 -6.81 -9.29 -4.67
N ASN A 79 -6.65 -9.10 -3.36
CA ASN A 79 -7.77 -9.12 -2.43
C ASN A 79 -8.72 -7.93 -2.69
N CYS A 80 -8.19 -6.73 -2.87
CA CYS A 80 -8.96 -5.54 -3.19
C CYS A 80 -9.75 -5.69 -4.50
N ARG A 81 -9.16 -6.29 -5.54
CA ARG A 81 -9.75 -6.42 -6.89
C ARG A 81 -11.15 -7.03 -6.87
N LYS A 82 -11.43 -7.97 -5.98
CA LYS A 82 -12.74 -8.63 -5.83
C LYS A 82 -13.88 -7.64 -5.52
N HIS A 83 -13.53 -6.48 -4.98
CA HIS A 83 -14.47 -5.43 -4.56
C HIS A 83 -14.51 -4.23 -5.52
N LEU A 84 -13.73 -4.26 -6.60
CA LEU A 84 -13.66 -3.17 -7.58
C LEU A 84 -14.67 -3.38 -8.72
N VAL A 85 -15.20 -2.27 -9.25
CA VAL A 85 -15.95 -2.26 -10.52
C VAL A 85 -15.05 -2.67 -11.68
N ASP A 86 -15.63 -3.05 -12.82
CA ASP A 86 -14.85 -3.14 -14.05
C ASP A 86 -14.32 -1.75 -14.44
N ASP A 87 -13.15 -1.69 -15.08
CA ASP A 87 -12.46 -0.43 -15.43
C ASP A 87 -12.12 0.49 -14.24
N TYR A 88 -11.85 -0.10 -13.07
CA TYR A 88 -11.41 0.64 -11.89
C TYR A 88 -10.12 1.44 -12.10
N ASN A 89 -9.86 2.37 -11.18
CA ASN A 89 -8.60 3.10 -11.12
C ASN A 89 -7.88 2.86 -9.79
N VAL A 90 -6.65 2.37 -9.82
CA VAL A 90 -5.81 2.24 -8.63
C VAL A 90 -4.63 3.19 -8.76
N PHE A 91 -4.48 4.10 -7.80
CA PHE A 91 -3.36 5.04 -7.71
C PHE A 91 -2.53 4.68 -6.49
N LEU A 92 -1.28 4.31 -6.72
CA LEU A 92 -0.31 4.06 -5.65
C LEU A 92 0.79 5.10 -5.70
N VAL A 93 0.95 5.84 -4.61
CA VAL A 93 2.05 6.80 -4.43
C VAL A 93 3.20 6.08 -3.77
N ALA A 94 4.36 6.04 -4.43
CA ALA A 94 5.54 5.43 -3.83
C ALA A 94 6.87 5.96 -4.36
N ASN A 95 7.90 5.91 -3.52
CA ASN A 95 9.30 5.95 -3.95
C ASN A 95 9.75 4.55 -4.38
N ASP A 96 9.85 4.33 -5.69
CA ASP A 96 10.24 3.03 -6.24
C ASP A 96 11.73 2.92 -6.57
N LYS A 97 12.58 3.03 -5.55
CA LYS A 97 14.04 2.95 -5.68
C LYS A 97 14.53 1.67 -6.35
N TYR A 98 13.80 0.57 -6.21
CA TYR A 98 14.21 -0.77 -6.67
C TYR A 98 13.40 -1.29 -7.88
N ASN A 99 12.56 -0.45 -8.48
CA ASN A 99 11.71 -0.80 -9.62
C ASN A 99 10.82 -2.04 -9.34
N LEU A 100 10.15 -2.06 -8.18
CA LEU A 100 9.32 -3.16 -7.70
C LEU A 100 7.89 -3.11 -8.26
N TYR A 101 7.38 -1.92 -8.56
CA TYR A 101 5.96 -1.73 -8.92
C TYR A 101 5.55 -2.38 -10.25
N PRO A 102 6.39 -2.47 -11.29
CA PRO A 102 6.07 -3.25 -12.49
C PRO A 102 5.76 -4.73 -12.16
N THR A 103 6.57 -5.35 -11.31
CA THR A 103 6.38 -6.74 -10.87
C THR A 103 5.12 -6.89 -10.01
N ILE A 104 4.87 -5.94 -9.11
CA ILE A 104 3.64 -5.92 -8.29
C ILE A 104 2.39 -5.85 -9.18
N ALA A 105 2.38 -4.95 -10.16
CA ALA A 105 1.25 -4.79 -11.08
C ALA A 105 1.00 -6.08 -11.87
N GLU A 106 2.05 -6.68 -12.43
CA GLU A 106 1.94 -7.94 -13.17
C GLU A 106 1.38 -9.07 -12.30
N ARG A 107 1.90 -9.25 -11.08
CA ARG A 107 1.43 -10.27 -10.15
C ARG A 107 -0.01 -10.07 -9.72
N ALA A 108 -0.45 -8.81 -9.61
CA ALA A 108 -1.83 -8.47 -9.25
C ALA A 108 -2.83 -8.61 -10.43
N ASP A 109 -2.36 -9.03 -11.61
CA ASP A 109 -3.11 -9.03 -12.87
C ASP A 109 -3.64 -7.62 -13.23
N MET A 110 -2.75 -6.65 -13.08
CA MET A 110 -2.95 -5.24 -13.40
C MET A 110 -1.86 -4.77 -14.36
N LYS A 111 -2.06 -3.59 -14.93
CA LYS A 111 -1.05 -2.89 -15.74
C LYS A 111 -0.92 -1.45 -15.29
N ILE A 112 0.31 -0.95 -15.27
CA ILE A 112 0.60 0.47 -15.08
C ILE A 112 0.32 1.15 -16.42
N VAL A 113 -0.71 1.99 -16.48
CA VAL A 113 -1.07 2.73 -17.70
C VAL A 113 -0.42 4.11 -17.76
N GLU A 114 -0.14 4.72 -16.59
CA GLU A 114 0.51 6.02 -16.48
C GLU A 114 1.40 6.10 -15.23
N GLN A 115 2.43 6.95 -15.29
CA GLN A 115 3.33 7.24 -14.17
C GLN A 115 3.57 8.74 -14.04
N TYR A 116 3.26 9.31 -12.88
CA TYR A 116 3.49 10.73 -12.60
C TYR A 116 4.61 10.89 -11.59
N LYS A 117 5.74 11.45 -12.01
CA LYS A 117 6.89 11.69 -11.13
C LYS A 117 6.78 13.05 -10.47
N ARG A 118 6.92 13.09 -9.14
CA ARG A 118 6.87 14.31 -8.35
C ARG A 118 8.12 14.45 -7.46
N PRO A 119 8.87 15.54 -7.55
CA PRO A 119 9.93 15.83 -6.60
C PRO A 119 9.34 16.21 -5.23
N VAL A 120 9.96 15.72 -4.15
CA VAL A 120 9.60 16.06 -2.76
C VAL A 120 10.60 17.10 -2.27
N LEU A 121 10.16 18.36 -2.20
CA LEU A 121 11.01 19.51 -1.91
C LEU A 121 11.18 19.80 -0.41
N ASN A 122 10.16 19.49 0.40
CA ASN A 122 10.14 19.80 1.84
C ASN A 122 10.30 18.52 2.66
N ARG A 123 11.55 18.21 3.05
CA ARG A 123 11.86 17.12 3.98
C ARG A 123 12.44 17.68 5.27
N THR A 124 11.99 17.13 6.40
CA THR A 124 12.51 17.41 7.75
C THR A 124 13.78 16.61 8.09
N GLU A 125 14.24 15.72 7.21
CA GLU A 125 15.40 14.86 7.43
C GLU A 125 16.73 15.52 7.04
N LYS A 126 17.83 15.09 7.70
CA LYS A 126 19.20 15.62 7.54
C LYS A 126 19.77 15.43 6.12
N ASP A 127 19.23 14.51 5.32
CA ASP A 127 19.74 14.19 3.99
C ASP A 127 19.04 15.03 2.90
N LYS A 128 19.82 15.87 2.21
CA LYS A 128 19.38 16.80 1.16
C LYS A 128 19.35 16.18 -0.23
N GLY A 129 19.57 14.87 -0.35
CA GLY A 129 19.48 14.16 -1.63
C GLY A 129 18.10 14.30 -2.29
N ALA A 130 18.07 14.31 -3.62
CA ALA A 130 16.84 14.38 -4.39
C ALA A 130 15.95 13.17 -4.07
N TYR A 131 14.78 13.42 -3.48
CA TYR A 131 13.75 12.41 -3.24
C TYR A 131 12.57 12.68 -4.17
N SER A 132 12.12 11.64 -4.86
CA SER A 132 10.96 11.72 -5.76
C SER A 132 10.02 10.58 -5.49
N GLU A 133 8.74 10.86 -5.56
CA GLU A 133 7.68 9.85 -5.56
C GLU A 133 7.14 9.68 -6.97
N ILE A 134 6.59 8.51 -7.23
CA ILE A 134 5.88 8.17 -8.46
C ILE A 134 4.44 7.83 -8.07
N ILE A 135 3.49 8.45 -8.75
CA ILE A 135 2.09 8.03 -8.71
C ILE A 135 1.92 7.03 -9.85
N PHE A 136 1.75 5.76 -9.50
CA PHE A 136 1.44 4.70 -10.45
C PHE A 136 -0.06 4.64 -10.64
N HIS A 137 -0.53 4.78 -11.88
CA HIS A 137 -1.92 4.53 -12.24
C HIS A 137 -2.04 3.11 -12.80
N LEU A 138 -2.68 2.24 -12.04
CA LEU A 138 -2.95 0.86 -12.39
C LEU A 138 -4.41 0.68 -12.83
N LYS A 139 -4.61 -0.10 -13.89
CA LYS A 139 -5.92 -0.60 -14.34
C LYS A 139 -5.88 -2.11 -14.51
N SER A 140 -7.06 -2.73 -14.70
CA SER A 140 -7.15 -4.14 -15.07
C SER A 140 -6.36 -4.43 -16.35
N ARG A 141 -5.78 -5.63 -16.43
CA ARG A 141 -5.04 -6.04 -17.62
C ARG A 141 -5.94 -6.09 -18.85
#